data_AF-A0A366I1H9-F1
#
_entry.id   AF-A0A366I1H9-F1
#
_cell.length_a   1.000
_cell.length_b   1.000
_cell.length_c   1.000
_cell.angle_alpha   90.00
_cell.angle_beta   90.00
_cell.angle_gamma   90.00
#
_symmetry.space_group_name_H-M   'P 1'
#
loop_
_entity.id
_entity.type
_entity.pdbx_description
1 polymer ?
#
loop_
_entity_poly.entity_id
_entity_poly.type
_entity_poly.pdbx_seq_one_letter_code
_entity_poly.pdbx_strand_id
1 'polypeptide(L)'
;MDIALEMIALSTELASIVGKKSVEAIFDKIRTVKKKGNSDEIIGNLEEIISELISDKNQLIHISQAYEEHIISQKISDDEINYITTSIIPILENLLAQSEGQDTIKMQQGLDLIKQIVSKETFNIMQILGFDFKHAVGAPLTELVASLITSKISNSNVRALDLQVLEQQREIEYLKICQDKEAYQRLLEVFNK
;
A
#
# COMPACT_ATOMS: atom_id res chain seq x y z
N MET A 1 3.62 -8.21 1.71
CA MET A 1 3.59 -9.65 2.07
C MET A 1 2.48 -9.93 3.07
N ASP A 2 2.09 -8.98 3.93
CA ASP A 2 1.03 -9.16 4.93
C ASP A 2 -0.40 -9.35 4.38
N ILE A 3 -0.79 -8.60 3.34
CA ILE A 3 -2.15 -8.63 2.79
C ILE A 3 -2.56 -10.03 2.29
N ALA A 4 -1.61 -10.75 1.68
CA ALA A 4 -1.85 -12.10 1.18
C ALA A 4 -2.03 -13.11 2.32
N LEU A 5 -1.30 -12.92 3.43
CA LEU A 5 -1.39 -13.79 4.62
C LEU A 5 -2.73 -13.59 5.34
N GLU A 6 -3.19 -12.34 5.42
CA GLU A 6 -4.46 -11.96 6.02
C GLU A 6 -5.67 -12.51 5.24
N MET A 7 -5.65 -12.43 3.90
CA MET A 7 -6.70 -13.06 3.07
C MET A 7 -6.74 -14.60 3.19
N ILE A 8 -5.57 -15.25 3.36
CA ILE A 8 -5.51 -16.70 3.58
C ILE A 8 -6.14 -17.06 4.94
N ALA A 9 -5.90 -16.25 5.97
CA ALA A 9 -6.55 -16.44 7.28
C ALA A 9 -8.07 -16.24 7.21
N LEU A 10 -8.54 -15.17 6.55
CA LEU A 10 -9.97 -14.88 6.39
C LEU A 10 -10.70 -15.96 5.56
N SER A 11 -10.06 -16.47 4.50
CA SER A 11 -10.64 -17.53 3.67
C SER A 11 -10.72 -18.89 4.39
N THR A 12 -9.72 -19.21 5.23
CA THR A 12 -9.75 -20.43 6.05
C THR A 12 -10.79 -20.34 7.17
N GLU A 13 -10.97 -19.17 7.79
CA GLU A 13 -12.03 -18.93 8.77
C GLU A 13 -13.43 -19.06 8.13
N LEU A 14 -13.63 -18.44 6.95
CA LEU A 14 -14.87 -18.57 6.17
C LEU A 14 -15.17 -20.03 5.82
N ALA A 15 -14.19 -20.77 5.30
CA ALA A 15 -14.35 -22.19 4.95
C ALA A 15 -14.68 -23.05 6.17
N SER A 16 -14.11 -22.74 7.34
CA SER A 16 -14.44 -23.43 8.59
C SER A 16 -15.89 -23.19 9.01
N ILE A 17 -16.38 -21.94 8.93
CA ILE A 17 -17.76 -21.59 9.29
C ILE A 17 -18.75 -22.27 8.33
N VAL A 18 -18.54 -22.14 7.02
CA VAL A 18 -19.41 -22.72 5.99
C VAL A 18 -19.40 -24.25 6.03
N GLY A 19 -18.24 -24.86 6.21
CA GLY A 19 -18.08 -26.31 6.19
C GLY A 19 -18.64 -27.02 7.41
N LYS A 20 -18.57 -26.42 8.61
CA LYS A 20 -19.03 -27.06 9.86
C LYS A 20 -20.52 -26.82 10.16
N LYS A 21 -21.14 -25.82 9.54
CA LYS A 21 -22.43 -25.27 10.00
C LYS A 21 -23.42 -25.05 8.86
N SER A 22 -23.54 -26.03 7.96
CA SER A 22 -24.61 -26.03 6.96
C SER A 22 -26.00 -26.03 7.64
N VAL A 23 -26.99 -25.47 6.95
CA VAL A 23 -28.39 -25.44 7.43
C VAL A 23 -28.87 -26.85 7.79
N GLU A 24 -28.45 -27.85 7.02
CA GLU A 24 -28.76 -29.26 7.24
C GLU A 24 -28.12 -29.80 8.53
N ALA A 25 -26.84 -29.50 8.78
CA ALA A 25 -26.15 -29.91 10.01
C ALA A 25 -26.78 -29.27 11.27
N ILE A 26 -27.19 -28.00 11.19
CA ILE A 26 -27.88 -27.32 12.31
C ILE A 26 -29.26 -27.94 12.53
N PHE A 27 -30.00 -28.22 11.46
CA PHE A 27 -31.32 -28.83 11.55
C PHE A 27 -31.25 -30.24 12.15
N ASP A 28 -30.24 -31.03 11.76
CA ASP A 28 -29.98 -32.34 12.35
C ASP A 28 -29.56 -32.26 13.82
N LYS A 29 -28.77 -31.25 14.21
CA LYS A 29 -28.41 -30.99 15.62
C LYS A 29 -29.67 -30.66 16.43
N ILE A 30 -30.55 -29.77 15.92
CA ILE A 30 -31.83 -29.43 16.55
C ILE A 30 -32.74 -30.67 16.68
N ARG A 31 -32.84 -31.48 15.62
CA ARG A 31 -33.65 -32.71 15.61
C ARG A 31 -33.14 -33.74 16.61
N THR A 32 -31.83 -33.85 16.75
CA THR A 32 -31.17 -34.75 17.71
C THR A 32 -31.41 -34.30 19.14
N VAL A 33 -31.26 -33.00 19.42
CA VAL A 33 -31.54 -32.41 20.74
C VAL A 33 -33.01 -32.60 21.12
N LYS A 34 -33.96 -32.33 20.21
CA LYS A 34 -35.40 -32.51 20.45
C LYS A 34 -35.84 -33.95 20.71
N LYS A 35 -35.03 -34.96 20.37
CA LYS A 35 -35.31 -36.37 20.66
C LYS A 35 -34.91 -36.78 22.08
N LYS A 36 -34.09 -35.99 22.79
CA LYS A 36 -33.80 -36.22 24.21
C LYS A 36 -35.03 -35.82 25.03
N GLY A 37 -35.51 -36.71 25.89
CA GLY A 37 -36.80 -36.55 26.59
C GLY A 37 -36.83 -35.55 27.75
N ASN A 38 -35.75 -34.82 28.04
CA ASN A 38 -35.67 -33.89 29.16
C ASN A 38 -35.80 -32.43 28.68
N SER A 39 -36.88 -31.75 29.05
CA SER A 39 -37.21 -30.39 28.60
C SER A 39 -36.15 -29.36 28.98
N ASP A 40 -35.58 -29.42 30.17
CA ASP A 40 -34.56 -28.46 30.63
C ASP A 40 -33.26 -28.63 29.84
N GLU A 41 -32.90 -29.88 29.55
CA GLU A 41 -31.72 -30.21 28.73
C GLU A 41 -31.93 -29.81 27.26
N ILE A 42 -33.16 -29.93 26.73
CA ILE A 42 -33.51 -29.44 25.39
C ILE A 42 -33.32 -27.93 25.31
N ILE A 43 -33.83 -27.18 26.30
CA ILE A 43 -33.75 -25.71 26.31
C ILE A 43 -32.28 -25.27 26.34
N GLY A 44 -31.48 -25.79 27.26
CA GLY A 44 -30.05 -25.42 27.37
C GLY A 44 -29.26 -25.72 26.09
N ASN A 45 -29.49 -26.88 25.46
CA ASN A 45 -28.83 -27.23 24.20
C ASN A 45 -29.29 -26.34 23.03
N LEU A 46 -30.55 -25.91 23.00
CA LEU A 46 -31.05 -24.98 21.97
C LEU A 46 -30.49 -23.57 22.17
N GLU A 47 -30.36 -23.11 23.42
CA GLU A 47 -29.69 -21.84 23.75
C GLU A 47 -28.22 -21.85 23.34
N GLU A 48 -27.51 -22.97 23.54
CA GLU A 48 -26.14 -23.16 23.06
C GLU A 48 -26.07 -23.09 21.53
N ILE A 49 -26.98 -23.77 20.81
CA ILE A 49 -27.07 -23.67 19.34
C ILE A 49 -27.30 -22.22 18.92
N ILE A 50 -28.20 -21.50 19.57
CA ILE A 50 -28.48 -20.08 19.25
C ILE A 50 -27.23 -19.22 19.49
N SER A 51 -26.53 -19.44 20.61
CA SER A 51 -25.30 -18.71 20.93
C SER A 51 -24.20 -18.97 19.91
N GLU A 52 -24.00 -20.23 19.50
CA GLU A 52 -23.09 -20.60 18.41
C GLU A 52 -23.46 -19.86 17.11
N LEU A 53 -24.73 -19.87 16.70
CA LEU A 53 -25.17 -19.18 15.47
C LEU A 53 -24.96 -17.66 15.53
N ILE A 54 -25.16 -17.04 16.69
CA ILE A 54 -24.92 -15.60 16.87
C ILE A 54 -23.43 -15.28 16.76
N SER A 55 -22.57 -16.12 17.36
CA SER A 55 -21.12 -15.99 17.24
C SER A 55 -20.67 -16.13 15.79
N ASP A 56 -21.14 -17.17 15.09
CA ASP A 56 -20.82 -17.42 13.68
C ASP A 56 -21.26 -16.25 12.79
N LYS A 57 -22.45 -15.69 13.04
CA LYS A 57 -22.92 -14.49 12.33
C LYS A 57 -21.97 -13.31 12.52
N ASN A 58 -21.52 -13.05 13.74
CA ASN A 58 -20.63 -11.93 14.03
C ASN A 58 -19.26 -12.13 13.35
N GLN A 59 -18.73 -13.35 13.32
CA GLN A 59 -17.51 -13.66 12.59
C GLN A 59 -17.68 -13.47 11.08
N LEU A 60 -18.80 -13.91 10.50
CA LEU A 60 -19.08 -13.66 9.07
C LEU A 60 -19.22 -12.18 8.74
N ILE A 61 -19.81 -11.37 9.64
CA ILE A 61 -19.86 -9.90 9.47
C ILE A 61 -18.45 -9.32 9.47
N HIS A 62 -17.60 -9.73 10.41
CA HIS A 62 -16.21 -9.28 10.48
C HIS A 62 -15.43 -9.65 9.21
N ILE A 63 -15.54 -10.89 8.76
CA ILE A 63 -14.91 -11.36 7.52
C ILE A 63 -15.40 -10.52 6.34
N SER A 64 -16.72 -10.31 6.21
CA SER A 64 -17.29 -9.49 5.13
C SER A 64 -16.77 -8.04 5.15
N GLN A 65 -16.66 -7.43 6.33
CA GLN A 65 -16.14 -6.07 6.48
C GLN A 65 -14.66 -5.99 6.08
N ALA A 66 -13.84 -6.96 6.48
CA ALA A 66 -12.45 -7.03 6.07
C ALA A 66 -12.30 -7.19 4.55
N TYR A 67 -13.08 -8.08 3.92
CA TYR A 67 -13.11 -8.22 2.46
C TYR A 67 -13.55 -6.92 1.78
N GLU A 68 -14.58 -6.24 2.30
CA GLU A 68 -15.07 -4.99 1.77
C GLU A 68 -14.02 -3.88 1.85
N GLU A 69 -13.32 -3.75 2.98
CA GLU A 69 -12.22 -2.80 3.15
C GLU A 69 -11.09 -3.06 2.15
N HIS A 70 -10.70 -4.32 1.96
CA HIS A 70 -9.68 -4.68 0.96
C HIS A 70 -10.15 -4.41 -0.48
N ILE A 71 -11.42 -4.65 -0.82
CA ILE A 71 -11.95 -4.42 -2.18
C ILE A 71 -12.17 -2.93 -2.46
N ILE A 72 -12.73 -2.17 -1.51
CA ILE A 72 -12.92 -0.72 -1.61
C ILE A 72 -11.56 0.01 -1.62
N SER A 73 -10.55 -0.55 -0.95
CA SER A 73 -9.20 0.00 -1.03
C SER A 73 -8.65 -0.04 -2.46
N GLN A 74 -9.10 -0.96 -3.31
CA GLN A 74 -8.55 -1.16 -4.66
C GLN A 74 -9.42 -0.57 -5.78
N LYS A 75 -10.73 -0.44 -5.56
CA LYS A 75 -11.67 0.03 -6.58
C LYS A 75 -11.82 1.56 -6.56
N ILE A 76 -11.79 2.18 -7.73
CA ILE A 76 -12.09 3.60 -7.93
C ILE A 76 -13.46 3.70 -8.61
N SER A 77 -14.31 4.61 -8.14
CA SER A 77 -15.63 4.88 -8.73
C SER A 77 -15.52 5.68 -10.03
N ASP A 78 -16.55 5.60 -10.88
CA ASP A 78 -16.60 6.36 -12.13
C ASP A 78 -16.49 7.88 -11.92
N ASP A 79 -17.02 8.40 -10.82
CA ASP A 79 -16.96 9.82 -10.47
C ASP A 79 -15.56 10.25 -10.04
N GLU A 80 -14.85 9.38 -9.31
CA GLU A 80 -13.45 9.60 -8.95
C GLU A 80 -12.52 9.51 -10.17
N ILE A 81 -12.77 8.57 -11.10
CA ILE A 81 -12.05 8.50 -12.38
C ILE A 81 -12.28 9.80 -13.18
N ASN A 82 -13.53 10.26 -13.29
CA ASN A 82 -13.85 11.51 -13.95
C ASN A 82 -13.09 12.69 -13.31
N TYR A 83 -13.07 12.77 -11.98
CA TYR A 83 -12.37 13.83 -11.25
C TYR A 83 -10.86 13.79 -11.51
N ILE A 84 -10.23 12.60 -11.49
CA ILE A 84 -8.81 12.41 -11.79
C ILE A 84 -8.50 12.86 -13.23
N THR A 85 -9.21 12.35 -14.23
CA THR A 85 -8.93 12.65 -15.64
C THR A 85 -9.15 14.14 -15.95
N THR A 86 -10.16 14.78 -15.36
CA THR A 86 -10.47 16.20 -15.64
C THR A 86 -9.67 17.19 -14.81
N SER A 87 -9.21 16.82 -13.61
CA SER A 87 -8.54 17.74 -12.68
C SER A 87 -7.02 17.58 -12.65
N ILE A 88 -6.50 16.36 -12.74
CA ILE A 88 -5.05 16.14 -12.64
C ILE A 88 -4.31 16.56 -13.92
N ILE A 89 -4.91 16.36 -15.09
CA ILE A 89 -4.28 16.72 -16.38
C ILE A 89 -3.98 18.22 -16.44
N PRO A 90 -4.93 19.15 -16.15
CA PRO A 90 -4.64 20.59 -16.11
C PRO A 90 -3.60 20.98 -15.06
N ILE A 91 -3.56 20.29 -13.91
CA ILE A 91 -2.58 20.59 -12.85
C ILE A 91 -1.17 20.23 -13.32
N LEU A 92 -1.00 19.08 -13.97
CA LEU A 92 0.27 18.66 -14.54
C LEU A 92 0.73 19.61 -15.66
N GLU A 93 -0.18 20.05 -16.52
CA GLU A 93 0.11 21.03 -17.57
C GLU A 93 0.58 22.37 -16.97
N ASN A 94 -0.09 22.87 -15.94
CA ASN A 94 0.30 24.10 -15.26
C ASN A 94 1.66 23.99 -14.56
N LEU A 95 1.95 22.84 -13.95
CA LEU A 95 3.22 22.60 -13.26
C LEU A 95 4.39 22.53 -14.26
N LEU A 96 4.17 21.94 -15.44
CA LEU A 96 5.14 21.88 -16.52
C LEU A 96 5.31 23.22 -17.24
N ALA A 97 4.25 24.01 -17.39
CA ALA A 97 4.31 25.36 -17.94
C ALA A 97 5.16 26.33 -17.09
N GLN A 98 5.32 26.05 -15.79
CA GLN A 98 6.20 26.81 -14.90
C GLN A 98 7.67 26.38 -14.97
N SER A 99 8.00 25.29 -15.69
CA SER A 99 9.38 24.86 -15.89
C SER A 99 9.95 25.48 -17.18
N GLU A 100 10.81 26.49 -17.06
CA GLU A 100 11.52 27.07 -18.19
C GLU A 100 12.73 26.18 -18.58
N GLY A 101 12.69 25.51 -19.74
CA GLY A 101 13.81 24.70 -20.23
C GLY A 101 13.58 24.00 -21.59
N GLN A 102 14.68 23.55 -22.23
CA GLN A 102 14.68 22.85 -23.53
C GLN A 102 14.01 21.46 -23.50
N ASP A 103 13.73 20.90 -22.33
CA ASP A 103 13.04 19.61 -22.14
C ASP A 103 11.51 19.69 -22.21
N THR A 104 10.95 20.90 -22.33
CA THR A 104 9.50 21.15 -22.40
C THR A 104 8.81 20.40 -23.54
N ILE A 105 9.45 20.27 -24.70
CA ILE A 105 8.88 19.57 -25.87
C ILE A 105 8.78 18.05 -25.64
N LYS A 106 9.79 17.44 -25.02
CA LYS A 106 9.78 16.00 -24.69
C LYS A 106 8.79 15.69 -23.57
N MET A 107 8.68 16.59 -22.58
CA MET A 107 7.69 16.48 -21.51
C MET A 107 6.25 16.66 -22.03
N GLN A 108 6.01 17.54 -23.01
CA GLN A 108 4.71 17.65 -23.66
C GLN A 108 4.32 16.38 -24.42
N GLN A 109 5.24 15.76 -25.15
CA GLN A 109 4.98 14.47 -25.81
C GLN A 109 4.71 13.35 -24.81
N GLY A 110 5.44 13.32 -23.68
CA GLY A 110 5.18 12.39 -22.57
C GLY A 110 3.81 12.61 -21.92
N LEU A 111 3.39 13.87 -21.76
CA LEU A 111 2.05 14.20 -21.27
C LEU A 111 0.96 13.69 -22.20
N ASP A 112 1.11 13.83 -23.51
CA ASP A 112 0.09 13.38 -24.46
C ASP A 112 -0.07 11.85 -24.44
N LEU A 113 1.03 11.11 -24.21
CA LEU A 113 0.97 9.66 -23.98
C LEU A 113 0.25 9.34 -22.65
N ILE A 114 0.55 10.08 -21.58
CA ILE A 114 -0.13 9.91 -20.28
C ILE A 114 -1.63 10.21 -20.40
N LYS A 115 -2.03 11.26 -21.14
CA LYS A 115 -3.44 11.59 -21.39
C LYS A 115 -4.19 10.44 -22.06
N GLN A 116 -3.56 9.73 -23.00
CA GLN A 116 -4.17 8.58 -23.66
C GLN A 116 -4.34 7.39 -22.70
N ILE A 117 -3.38 7.17 -21.79
CA ILE A 117 -3.40 6.08 -20.81
C ILE A 117 -4.34 6.38 -19.63
N VAL A 118 -4.55 7.65 -19.28
CA VAL A 118 -5.40 8.11 -18.17
C VAL A 118 -6.84 8.39 -18.62
N SER A 119 -7.23 7.94 -19.81
CA SER A 119 -8.63 7.99 -20.26
C SER A 119 -9.53 7.12 -19.38
N LYS A 120 -10.81 7.48 -19.30
CA LYS A 120 -11.81 6.74 -18.52
C LYS A 120 -11.91 5.28 -18.96
N GLU A 121 -11.88 5.03 -20.25
CA GLU A 121 -11.93 3.70 -20.84
C GLU A 121 -10.73 2.86 -20.40
N THR A 122 -9.52 3.43 -20.42
CA THR A 122 -8.31 2.71 -20.01
C THR A 122 -8.30 2.43 -18.51
N PHE A 123 -8.75 3.39 -17.69
CA PHE A 123 -8.94 3.19 -16.26
C PHE A 123 -9.90 2.03 -15.96
N ASN A 124 -11.03 1.98 -16.66
CA ASN A 124 -12.01 0.91 -16.50
C ASN A 124 -11.46 -0.45 -16.95
N ILE A 125 -10.74 -0.51 -18.06
CA ILE A 125 -10.09 -1.75 -18.53
C ILE A 125 -9.07 -2.24 -17.50
N MET A 126 -8.19 -1.36 -17.04
CA MET A 126 -7.18 -1.69 -16.03
C MET A 126 -7.82 -2.11 -14.69
N GLN A 127 -8.92 -1.48 -14.28
CA GLN A 127 -9.69 -1.87 -13.10
C GLN A 127 -10.28 -3.28 -13.24
N ILE A 128 -10.81 -3.64 -14.41
CA ILE A 128 -11.31 -4.99 -14.69
C ILE A 128 -10.17 -6.02 -14.65
N LEU A 129 -8.97 -5.64 -15.08
CA LEU A 129 -7.77 -6.48 -15.01
C LEU A 129 -7.20 -6.60 -13.58
N GLY A 130 -7.78 -5.89 -12.60
CA GLY A 130 -7.34 -5.93 -11.20
C GLY A 130 -6.13 -5.03 -10.90
N PHE A 131 -5.94 -3.96 -11.68
CA PHE A 131 -4.86 -3.00 -11.44
C PHE A 131 -5.11 -2.17 -10.17
N ASP A 132 -4.15 -2.18 -9.23
CA ASP A 132 -4.20 -1.36 -8.01
C ASP A 132 -3.70 0.06 -8.27
N PHE A 133 -4.64 0.94 -8.60
CA PHE A 133 -4.34 2.35 -8.88
C PHE A 133 -3.83 3.14 -7.67
N LYS A 134 -4.33 2.84 -6.47
CA LYS A 134 -3.92 3.60 -5.27
C LYS A 134 -2.44 3.36 -4.98
N HIS A 135 -1.98 2.12 -5.11
CA HIS A 135 -0.57 1.82 -4.96
C HIS A 135 0.25 2.29 -6.16
N ALA A 136 -0.13 1.90 -7.38
CA ALA A 136 0.69 2.10 -8.58
C ALA A 136 0.82 3.56 -9.01
N VAL A 137 -0.18 4.41 -8.72
CA VAL A 137 -0.16 5.85 -9.07
C VAL A 137 0.05 6.71 -7.83
N GLY A 138 -0.61 6.38 -6.71
CA GLY A 138 -0.55 7.16 -5.48
C GLY A 138 0.84 7.18 -4.84
N ALA A 139 1.53 6.03 -4.74
CA ALA A 139 2.85 5.97 -4.13
C ALA A 139 3.91 6.78 -4.92
N PRO A 140 4.04 6.65 -6.25
CA PRO A 140 4.96 7.49 -7.02
C PRO A 140 4.64 8.98 -6.94
N LEU A 141 3.35 9.36 -6.98
CA LEU A 141 2.97 10.77 -6.82
C LEU A 141 3.32 11.32 -5.44
N THR A 142 3.15 10.51 -4.39
CA THR A 142 3.49 10.87 -3.01
C THR A 142 5.00 11.10 -2.89
N GLU A 143 5.81 10.22 -3.45
CA GLU A 143 7.27 10.36 -3.45
C GLU A 143 7.72 11.59 -4.24
N LEU A 144 7.12 11.84 -5.40
CA LEU A 144 7.42 13.00 -6.23
C LEU A 144 7.08 14.30 -5.48
N VAL A 145 5.90 14.39 -4.89
CA VAL A 145 5.48 15.57 -4.10
C VAL A 145 6.38 15.76 -2.88
N ALA A 146 6.70 14.69 -2.15
CA ALA A 146 7.63 14.74 -1.03
C ALA A 146 9.01 15.25 -1.47
N SER A 147 9.51 14.79 -2.62
CA SER A 147 10.77 15.23 -3.21
C SER A 147 10.73 16.69 -3.65
N LEU A 148 9.63 17.15 -4.24
CA LEU A 148 9.43 18.54 -4.63
C LEU A 148 9.35 19.46 -3.39
N ILE A 149 8.61 19.06 -2.36
CA ILE A 149 8.53 19.79 -1.10
C ILE A 149 9.91 19.86 -0.46
N THR A 150 10.61 18.73 -0.35
CA THR A 150 11.96 18.67 0.22
C THR A 150 12.93 19.53 -0.58
N SER A 151 12.93 19.46 -1.91
CA SER A 151 13.81 20.30 -2.74
C SER A 151 13.53 21.80 -2.59
N LYS A 152 12.26 22.21 -2.38
CA LYS A 152 11.89 23.61 -2.16
C LYS A 152 12.21 24.09 -0.73
N ILE A 153 12.06 23.23 0.27
CA ILE A 153 12.35 23.53 1.69
C ILE A 153 13.86 23.47 1.99
N SER A 154 14.56 22.47 1.44
CA SER A 154 16.00 22.26 1.60
C SER A 154 16.84 23.15 0.66
N ASN A 155 16.26 24.18 0.07
CA ASN A 155 17.00 25.15 -0.75
C ASN A 155 18.17 25.72 0.06
N SER A 156 19.39 25.40 -0.41
CA SER A 156 20.73 25.81 0.03
C SER A 156 21.31 25.23 1.33
N ASN A 157 20.64 25.33 2.48
CA ASN A 157 21.37 25.16 3.76
C ASN A 157 21.70 23.71 4.13
N VAL A 158 20.77 22.76 3.93
CA VAL A 158 20.99 21.36 4.36
C VAL A 158 22.00 20.64 3.46
N ARG A 159 21.85 20.76 2.14
CA ARG A 159 22.83 20.19 1.20
C ARG A 159 24.22 20.82 1.32
N ALA A 160 24.31 22.12 1.62
CA ALA A 160 25.58 22.76 1.90
C ALA A 160 26.20 22.26 3.22
N LEU A 161 25.37 22.05 4.26
CA LEU A 161 25.83 21.42 5.50
C LEU A 161 26.32 19.99 5.27
N ASP A 162 25.59 19.17 4.52
CA ASP A 162 25.99 17.79 4.22
C ASP A 162 27.33 17.74 3.47
N LEU A 163 27.50 18.62 2.47
CA LEU A 163 28.79 18.76 1.78
C LEU A 163 29.90 19.18 2.75
N GLN A 164 29.65 20.14 3.64
CA GLN A 164 30.62 20.60 4.62
C GLN A 164 31.00 19.49 5.63
N VAL A 165 30.01 18.69 6.07
CA VAL A 165 30.24 17.52 6.95
C VAL A 165 31.10 16.47 6.24
N LEU A 166 30.84 16.18 4.98
CA LEU A 166 31.65 15.25 4.17
C LEU A 166 33.10 15.73 4.01
N GLU A 167 33.32 17.03 3.81
CA GLU A 167 34.67 17.58 3.74
C GLU A 167 35.43 17.47 5.06
N GLN A 168 34.76 17.77 6.18
CA GLN A 168 35.34 17.59 7.52
C GLN A 168 35.62 16.12 7.84
N GLN A 169 34.74 15.20 7.42
CA GLN A 169 34.98 13.76 7.54
C GLN A 169 36.20 13.31 6.76
N ARG A 170 36.34 13.77 5.51
CA ARG A 170 37.53 13.49 4.69
C ARG A 170 38.80 13.97 5.39
N GLU A 171 38.78 15.17 5.98
CA GLU A 171 39.93 15.71 6.73
C GLU A 171 40.26 14.87 7.96
N ILE A 172 39.26 14.44 8.74
CA ILE A 172 39.44 13.54 9.88
C ILE A 172 40.08 12.22 9.44
N GLU A 173 39.65 11.63 8.33
CA GLU A 173 40.24 10.39 7.81
C GLU A 173 41.70 10.58 7.36
N TYR A 174 42.03 11.71 6.73
CA TYR A 174 43.44 12.05 6.45
C TYR A 174 44.27 12.20 7.72
N LEU A 175 43.74 12.86 8.75
CA LEU A 175 44.42 13.01 10.03
C LEU A 175 44.62 11.67 10.74
N LYS A 176 43.67 10.73 10.64
CA LYS A 176 43.83 9.35 11.14
C LYS A 176 44.95 8.61 10.41
N ILE A 177 45.06 8.76 9.09
CA ILE A 177 46.16 8.18 8.30
C ILE A 177 47.51 8.76 8.76
N CYS A 178 47.58 10.05 9.08
CA CYS A 178 48.80 10.67 9.61
C CYS A 178 49.18 10.20 11.03
N GLN A 179 48.22 9.71 11.82
CA GLN A 179 48.47 9.17 13.15
C GLN A 179 49.00 7.73 13.11
N ASP A 180 48.66 6.97 12.07
CA ASP A 180 49.18 5.63 11.81
C ASP A 180 50.45 5.69 10.95
N LYS A 181 51.58 5.34 11.56
CA LYS A 181 52.91 5.41 10.95
C LYS A 181 53.03 4.55 9.68
N GLU A 182 52.39 3.38 9.66
CA GLU A 182 52.42 2.45 8.52
C GLU A 182 51.49 2.92 7.40
N ALA A 183 50.32 3.47 7.75
CA ALA A 183 49.38 4.03 6.78
C ALA A 183 49.95 5.28 6.09
N TYR A 184 50.63 6.15 6.85
CA TYR A 184 51.32 7.32 6.32
C TYR A 184 52.45 6.96 5.34
N GLN A 185 53.23 5.92 5.64
CA GLN A 185 54.28 5.44 4.73
C GLN A 185 53.70 4.87 3.43
N ARG A 186 52.62 4.10 3.50
CA ARG A 186 51.89 3.62 2.30
C ARG A 186 51.37 4.79 1.46
N LEU A 187 50.89 5.86 2.09
CA LEU A 187 50.41 7.05 1.38
C LEU A 187 51.57 7.79 0.68
N LEU A 188 52.72 7.94 1.33
CA LEU A 188 53.92 8.55 0.72
C LEU A 188 54.42 7.77 -0.51
N GLU A 189 54.35 6.44 -0.49
CA GLU A 189 54.69 5.59 -1.64
C GLU A 189 53.73 5.75 -2.82
N VAL A 190 52.46 6.06 -2.55
CA VAL A 190 51.44 6.32 -3.59
C VAL A 190 51.63 7.69 -4.24
N PHE A 191 52.05 8.70 -3.46
CA PHE A 191 52.26 10.07 -3.97
C PHE A 191 53.67 10.34 -4.53
N ASN A 192 54.68 9.52 -4.22
CA ASN A 192 56.04 9.62 -4.77
C ASN A 192 56.25 8.82 -6.08
N LYS A 193 55.22 8.74 -6.93
CA LYS A 193 55.33 8.24 -8.31
C LYS A 193 55.40 9.37 -9.31
#